data_AF-A0A944RWP2-F1
#
_entry.id   AF-A0A944RWP2-F1
#
_cell.length_a   1.000
_cell.length_b   1.000
_cell.length_c   1.000
_cell.angle_alpha   90.00
_cell.angle_beta   90.00
_cell.angle_gamma   90.00
#
_symmetry.space_group_name_H-M   'P 1'
#
loop_
_entity.id
_entity.type
_entity.pdbx_description
1 polymer ?
#
loop_
_entity_poly.entity_id
_entity_poly.type
_entity_poly.pdbx_seq_one_letter_code
_entity_poly.pdbx_strand_id
1 'polypeptide(L)'
;MQDSTSTHPPVQRLWLVMALSVWALLSLGHGTGLDIVSVMVEWARLPGSLSEEGGQTGFMIGERVLAGILGGLFLAALITILRRASRFGALALIGLIPAWALCGALAWLAWKIIIVYTTELVHFAQYALIGALLSVAIGRGRRPQLAFVIACVLGLIDEAWQHYGLHAWLLEERTHYLDFSDPFLNGIGAFAGVLPAASWLRLREEGASQIRIVHVAALAASVILLPLLLVDPVTLSSWFGSYPYYPFWDEHTNLKAVHWVTPQEGIPLMPAFLLVVGSVLDPVRRGLTVTTLAISAVLIGVAIQPFSRIEGTPVHEQVPVASVHRIGDAAIRIDGMGDEPAWQQANVLGPFVDNVTGLDRAADCAHEQPLAATHARVLWSTEALYILLDVQDPDVWARDLPRDSTTLLADEGIRLFVDDGGDEVLFYEFSLSPANTMVDVLQLVPAAPLDFNPWSPTMSWIRFDAPEVSHAIHVDGTLEWVDSALEPVTSTVDVGYQAEIRIPWQVLSAGSSPSGNSARAALPPRPDQQWRLGLYRMETPRPVGPLPAYYTPAEAQAQLGLTPAAWEDLVHERSWQLDEEHGAPGSQIWAEHARRCGGLQAWSPTFHDLRQPARFGVIQFSDR
;
A
#
# COMPACT_ATOMS: atom_id res chain seq x y z
N MET A 1 40.63 45.44 -21.76
CA MET A 1 39.30 45.42 -22.39
C MET A 1 39.45 44.97 -23.83
N GLN A 2 39.30 43.67 -24.07
CA GLN A 2 39.06 43.14 -25.41
C GLN A 2 37.93 42.13 -25.24
N ASP A 3 36.79 42.53 -25.78
CA ASP A 3 35.51 41.86 -25.74
C ASP A 3 35.59 40.66 -26.71
N SER A 4 35.81 39.45 -26.19
CA SER A 4 35.73 38.24 -27.00
C SER A 4 34.27 37.79 -27.07
N THR A 5 33.55 38.37 -28.03
CA THR A 5 32.25 37.93 -28.50
C THR A 5 32.19 36.40 -28.59
N SER A 6 31.38 35.80 -27.72
CA SER A 6 31.15 34.36 -27.66
C SER A 6 30.35 33.90 -28.88
N THR A 7 31.03 33.52 -29.95
CA THR A 7 30.44 32.82 -31.08
C THR A 7 30.21 31.36 -30.67
N HIS A 8 29.06 31.08 -30.06
CA HIS A 8 28.58 29.70 -29.96
C HIS A 8 28.46 29.12 -31.39
N PRO A 9 29.11 27.99 -31.72
CA PRO A 9 29.10 27.45 -33.07
C PRO A 9 27.66 27.17 -33.54
N PRO A 10 27.34 27.30 -34.85
CA PRO A 10 25.99 27.16 -35.40
C PRO A 10 25.31 25.83 -35.02
N VAL A 11 26.10 24.77 -34.82
CA VAL A 11 25.61 23.46 -34.35
C VAL A 11 25.03 23.52 -32.94
N GLN A 12 25.60 24.29 -32.00
CA GLN A 12 25.05 24.41 -30.64
C GLN A 12 23.70 25.13 -30.63
N ARG A 13 23.54 26.15 -31.49
CA ARG A 13 22.25 26.83 -31.66
C ARG A 13 21.20 25.87 -32.21
N LEU A 14 21.57 25.00 -33.15
CA LEU A 14 20.67 23.97 -33.68
C LEU A 14 20.19 22.99 -32.59
N TRP A 15 21.09 22.49 -31.73
CA TRP A 15 20.71 21.59 -30.63
C TRP A 15 19.84 22.28 -29.58
N LEU A 16 20.09 23.55 -29.29
CA LEU A 16 19.27 24.31 -28.35
C LEU A 16 17.87 24.56 -28.91
N VAL A 17 17.78 24.97 -30.19
CA VAL A 17 16.49 25.12 -30.89
C VAL A 17 15.75 23.79 -30.90
N MET A 18 16.43 22.70 -31.24
CA MET A 18 15.83 21.37 -31.23
C MET A 18 15.35 20.95 -29.84
N ALA A 19 16.14 21.16 -28.78
CA ALA A 19 15.75 20.84 -27.41
C ALA A 19 14.49 21.61 -26.98
N LEU A 20 14.44 22.92 -27.27
CA LEU A 20 13.29 23.76 -26.94
C LEU A 20 12.07 23.47 -27.82
N SER A 21 12.26 23.11 -29.08
CA SER A 21 11.17 22.69 -29.97
C SER A 21 10.58 21.35 -29.56
N VAL A 22 11.42 20.38 -29.17
CA VAL A 22 10.98 19.09 -28.63
C VAL A 22 10.24 19.31 -27.31
N TRP A 23 10.79 20.14 -26.42
CA TRP A 23 10.09 20.50 -25.17
C TRP A 23 8.73 21.14 -25.45
N ALA A 24 8.65 22.14 -26.32
CA ALA A 24 7.40 22.81 -26.65
C ALA A 24 6.37 21.85 -27.29
N LEU A 25 6.81 20.94 -28.14
CA LEU A 25 5.94 19.92 -28.73
C LEU A 25 5.36 18.97 -27.67
N LEU A 26 6.20 18.51 -26.74
CA LEU A 26 5.79 17.57 -25.69
C LEU A 26 4.94 18.25 -24.60
N SER A 27 5.20 19.52 -24.29
CA SER A 27 4.63 20.23 -23.13
C SER A 27 3.43 21.14 -23.49
N LEU A 28 3.40 21.69 -24.70
CA LEU A 28 2.29 22.56 -25.15
C LEU A 28 1.28 21.80 -26.02
N GLY A 29 1.67 20.63 -26.54
CA GLY A 29 0.82 19.73 -27.33
C GLY A 29 0.21 18.59 -26.51
N HIS A 30 -0.16 18.84 -25.25
CA HIS A 30 -0.90 17.87 -24.44
C HIS A 30 -2.17 17.46 -25.19
N GLY A 31 -2.23 16.19 -25.62
CA GLY A 31 -3.25 15.64 -26.55
C GLY A 31 -2.67 15.29 -27.93
N THR A 32 -1.80 16.11 -28.51
CA THR A 32 -1.23 15.87 -29.86
C THR A 32 -0.28 14.67 -29.89
N GLY A 33 0.42 14.38 -28.80
CA GLY A 33 1.25 13.18 -28.66
C GLY A 33 0.42 11.90 -28.64
N LEU A 34 -0.68 11.90 -27.88
CA LEU A 34 -1.69 10.84 -27.86
C LEU A 34 -2.39 10.69 -29.23
N ASP A 35 -2.65 11.80 -29.92
CA ASP A 35 -3.18 11.81 -31.28
C ASP A 35 -2.18 11.22 -32.28
N ILE A 36 -0.90 11.59 -32.20
CA ILE A 36 0.14 11.04 -33.07
C ILE A 36 0.36 9.55 -32.79
N VAL A 37 0.44 9.12 -31.53
CA VAL A 37 0.55 7.71 -31.16
C VAL A 37 -0.69 6.96 -31.62
N SER A 38 -1.89 7.49 -31.41
CA SER A 38 -3.11 6.83 -31.86
C SER A 38 -3.26 6.74 -33.38
N VAL A 39 -2.70 7.70 -34.13
CA VAL A 39 -2.57 7.65 -35.60
C VAL A 39 -1.48 6.67 -36.04
N MET A 40 -0.35 6.59 -35.32
CA MET A 40 0.74 5.65 -35.63
C MET A 40 0.41 4.19 -35.24
N VAL A 41 -0.53 4.00 -34.32
CA VAL A 41 -0.95 2.72 -33.74
C VAL A 41 -2.40 2.39 -34.16
N GLU A 42 -2.81 2.81 -35.36
CA GLU A 42 -4.16 2.60 -35.92
C GLU A 42 -4.57 1.11 -35.99
N TRP A 43 -3.60 0.18 -36.04
CA TRP A 43 -3.84 -1.27 -35.95
C TRP A 43 -4.40 -1.76 -34.60
N ALA A 44 -4.24 -1.00 -33.51
CA ALA A 44 -4.81 -1.32 -32.19
C ALA A 44 -6.28 -0.89 -32.06
N ARG A 45 -6.81 -0.16 -33.05
CA ARG A 45 -8.20 0.33 -33.10
C ARG A 45 -9.06 -0.39 -34.15
N LEU A 46 -8.52 -1.40 -34.85
CA LEU A 46 -9.28 -2.10 -35.89
C LEU A 46 -10.30 -3.08 -35.29
N PRO A 47 -11.60 -2.98 -35.64
CA PRO A 47 -12.60 -3.96 -35.22
C PRO A 47 -12.32 -5.30 -35.92
N GLY A 48 -12.10 -6.35 -35.14
CA GLY A 48 -11.82 -7.70 -35.64
C GLY A 48 -10.52 -8.32 -35.17
N SER A 49 -9.65 -7.61 -34.44
CA SER A 49 -8.64 -8.22 -33.56
C SER A 49 -9.21 -8.44 -32.15
N LEU A 50 -10.29 -9.23 -32.15
CA LEU A 50 -11.02 -10.03 -31.14
C LEU A 50 -10.98 -9.62 -29.64
N SER A 51 -12.15 -9.06 -29.22
CA SER A 51 -12.68 -8.71 -27.87
C SER A 51 -12.12 -7.44 -27.20
N GLU A 52 -12.81 -6.88 -26.19
CA GLU A 52 -12.28 -5.81 -25.32
C GLU A 52 -10.94 -6.23 -24.66
N GLU A 53 -10.61 -7.54 -24.62
CA GLU A 53 -9.31 -8.09 -24.22
C GLU A 53 -8.24 -8.02 -25.34
N GLY A 54 -8.66 -7.90 -26.61
CA GLY A 54 -7.79 -7.84 -27.79
C GLY A 54 -7.04 -6.52 -27.98
N GLY A 55 -7.65 -5.40 -27.53
CA GLY A 55 -6.99 -4.10 -27.50
C GLY A 55 -5.79 -4.09 -26.55
N GLN A 56 -5.96 -4.65 -25.35
CA GLN A 56 -4.89 -4.79 -24.35
C GLN A 56 -3.75 -5.69 -24.86
N THR A 57 -4.07 -6.78 -25.57
CA THR A 57 -3.07 -7.70 -26.12
C THR A 57 -2.23 -7.07 -27.24
N GLY A 58 -2.84 -6.30 -28.14
CA GLY A 58 -2.11 -5.56 -29.18
C GLY A 58 -1.21 -4.46 -28.61
N PHE A 59 -1.69 -3.80 -27.56
CA PHE A 59 -0.95 -2.80 -26.82
C PHE A 59 0.27 -3.37 -26.10
N MET A 60 0.07 -4.51 -25.44
CA MET A 60 1.10 -5.37 -24.86
C MET A 60 2.24 -5.70 -25.82
N ILE A 61 1.90 -6.09 -27.05
CA ILE A 61 2.88 -6.41 -28.08
C ILE A 61 3.64 -5.13 -28.49
N GLY A 62 2.93 -4.01 -28.66
CA GLY A 62 3.53 -2.71 -28.94
C GLY A 62 4.53 -2.27 -27.87
N GLU A 63 4.18 -2.42 -26.60
CA GLU A 63 5.05 -2.13 -25.47
C GLU A 63 6.28 -3.01 -25.42
N ARG A 64 6.13 -4.32 -25.67
CA ARG A 64 7.28 -5.25 -25.74
C ARG A 64 8.23 -4.90 -26.88
N VAL A 65 7.70 -4.48 -28.03
CA VAL A 65 8.52 -4.01 -29.17
C VAL A 65 9.23 -2.71 -28.81
N LEU A 66 8.53 -1.75 -28.20
CA LEU A 66 9.11 -0.47 -27.77
C LEU A 66 10.20 -0.70 -26.70
N ALA A 67 9.92 -1.51 -25.68
CA ALA A 67 10.88 -1.92 -24.66
C ALA A 67 12.09 -2.63 -25.26
N GLY A 68 11.88 -3.51 -26.24
CA GLY A 68 12.96 -4.17 -26.98
C GLY A 68 13.84 -3.18 -27.76
N ILE A 69 13.24 -2.19 -28.43
CA ILE A 69 13.96 -1.14 -29.16
C ILE A 69 14.74 -0.25 -28.18
N LEU A 70 14.09 0.24 -27.12
CA LEU A 70 14.71 1.11 -26.11
C LEU A 70 15.81 0.37 -25.34
N GLY A 71 15.57 -0.88 -24.96
CA GLY A 71 16.57 -1.77 -24.34
C GLY A 71 17.74 -2.04 -25.27
N GLY A 72 17.49 -2.26 -26.57
CA GLY A 72 18.54 -2.39 -27.59
C GLY A 72 19.37 -1.12 -27.77
N LEU A 73 18.73 0.06 -27.80
CA LEU A 73 19.39 1.37 -27.85
C LEU A 73 20.21 1.63 -26.57
N PHE A 74 19.67 1.28 -25.41
CA PHE A 74 20.38 1.36 -24.12
C PHE A 74 21.60 0.44 -24.12
N LEU A 75 21.45 -0.82 -24.55
CA LEU A 75 22.55 -1.77 -24.63
C LEU A 75 23.63 -1.29 -25.62
N ALA A 76 23.23 -0.76 -26.78
CA ALA A 76 24.15 -0.16 -27.74
C ALA A 76 24.88 1.05 -27.13
N ALA A 77 24.17 1.94 -26.42
CA ALA A 77 24.75 3.07 -25.71
C ALA A 77 25.74 2.61 -24.63
N LEU A 78 25.35 1.62 -23.81
CA LEU A 78 26.16 1.02 -22.76
C LEU A 78 27.42 0.36 -23.35
N ILE A 79 27.30 -0.48 -24.38
CA ILE A 79 28.44 -1.08 -25.08
C ILE A 79 29.37 0.00 -25.62
N THR A 80 28.83 1.09 -26.16
CA THR A 80 29.64 2.19 -26.69
C THR A 80 30.33 2.97 -25.56
N ILE A 81 29.65 3.20 -24.44
CA ILE A 81 30.22 3.78 -23.21
C ILE A 81 31.36 2.89 -22.71
N LEU A 82 31.15 1.58 -22.58
CA LEU A 82 32.14 0.63 -22.09
C LEU A 82 33.35 0.50 -23.01
N ARG A 83 33.13 0.37 -24.32
CA ARG A 83 34.19 0.34 -25.35
C ARG A 83 35.03 1.62 -25.33
N ARG A 84 34.49 2.75 -24.88
CA ARG A 84 35.18 4.05 -24.87
C ARG A 84 35.77 4.40 -23.51
N ALA A 85 35.08 4.07 -22.43
CA ALA A 85 35.56 4.05 -21.05
C ALA A 85 36.82 3.21 -20.91
N SER A 86 36.94 2.16 -21.72
CA SER A 86 38.13 1.35 -21.81
C SER A 86 39.41 2.13 -22.15
N ARG A 87 39.30 3.29 -22.79
CA ARG A 87 40.40 4.20 -23.10
C ARG A 87 40.73 5.14 -21.94
N PHE A 88 39.85 5.29 -20.95
CA PHE A 88 40.03 6.15 -19.77
C PHE A 88 40.30 5.32 -18.51
N GLY A 89 41.11 5.84 -17.59
CA GLY A 89 41.35 5.20 -16.30
C GLY A 89 40.06 5.00 -15.48
N ALA A 90 39.96 3.90 -14.74
CA ALA A 90 38.77 3.52 -13.97
C ALA A 90 38.36 4.55 -12.90
N LEU A 91 39.31 5.38 -12.45
CA LEU A 91 39.11 6.41 -11.42
C LEU A 91 38.08 7.49 -11.82
N ALA A 92 37.96 7.82 -13.10
CA ALA A 92 37.00 8.83 -13.56
C ALA A 92 35.54 8.35 -13.47
N LEU A 93 35.32 7.04 -13.60
CA LEU A 93 34.00 6.40 -13.47
C LEU A 93 33.62 6.17 -12.01
N ILE A 94 34.59 5.80 -11.17
CA ILE A 94 34.38 5.65 -9.72
C ILE A 94 33.88 6.96 -9.11
N GLY A 95 34.42 8.10 -9.53
CA GLY A 95 33.96 9.43 -9.09
C GLY A 95 32.54 9.82 -9.54
N LEU A 96 31.86 9.01 -10.35
CA LEU A 96 30.46 9.21 -10.75
C LEU A 96 29.48 8.29 -10.00
N ILE A 97 29.98 7.29 -9.24
CA ILE A 97 29.15 6.35 -8.49
C ILE A 97 28.15 7.06 -7.56
N PRO A 98 28.53 8.09 -6.79
CA PRO A 98 27.57 8.78 -5.92
C PRO A 98 26.39 9.41 -6.68
N ALA A 99 26.64 9.92 -7.89
CA ALA A 99 25.60 10.50 -8.74
C ALA A 99 24.63 9.44 -9.27
N TRP A 100 25.16 8.31 -9.73
CA TRP A 100 24.33 7.19 -10.20
C TRP A 100 23.52 6.56 -9.06
N ALA A 101 24.14 6.38 -7.89
CA ALA A 101 23.46 5.87 -6.71
C ALA A 101 22.33 6.80 -6.26
N LEU A 102 22.58 8.12 -6.22
CA LEU A 102 21.55 9.10 -5.89
C LEU A 102 20.42 9.11 -6.92
N CYS A 103 20.73 9.06 -8.22
CA CYS A 103 19.72 9.02 -9.28
C CYS A 103 18.82 7.79 -9.14
N GLY A 104 19.42 6.62 -8.89
CA GLY A 104 18.67 5.38 -8.66
C GLY A 104 17.82 5.43 -7.39
N ALA A 105 18.37 5.95 -6.29
CA ALA A 105 17.65 6.10 -5.02
C ALA A 105 16.45 7.05 -5.15
N LEU A 106 16.60 8.18 -5.84
CA LEU A 106 15.52 9.13 -6.08
C LEU A 106 14.43 8.55 -6.99
N ALA A 107 14.81 7.83 -8.05
CA ALA A 107 13.85 7.14 -8.92
C ALA A 107 13.07 6.06 -8.15
N TRP A 108 13.76 5.28 -7.30
CA TRP A 108 13.13 4.29 -6.44
C TRP A 108 12.19 4.93 -5.41
N LEU A 109 12.59 6.04 -4.79
CA LEU A 109 11.77 6.75 -3.81
C LEU A 109 10.54 7.38 -4.45
N ALA A 110 10.69 8.02 -5.60
CA ALA A 110 9.57 8.56 -6.37
C ALA A 110 8.59 7.45 -6.78
N TRP A 111 9.12 6.32 -7.24
CA TRP A 111 8.30 5.13 -7.50
C TRP A 111 7.56 4.64 -6.27
N LYS A 112 8.14 4.74 -5.06
CA LYS A 112 7.48 4.26 -3.83
C LYS A 112 6.47 5.23 -3.24
N ILE A 113 6.75 6.53 -3.29
CA ILE A 113 6.01 7.52 -2.50
C ILE A 113 5.07 8.37 -3.37
N ILE A 114 5.50 8.73 -4.58
CA ILE A 114 4.86 9.82 -5.32
C ILE A 114 4.02 9.30 -6.49
N ILE A 115 4.48 8.26 -7.19
CA ILE A 115 3.82 7.83 -8.43
C ILE A 115 2.44 7.21 -8.16
N VAL A 116 1.36 7.86 -8.60
CA VAL A 116 -0.03 7.40 -8.42
C VAL A 116 -0.55 6.69 -9.65
N TYR A 117 -0.32 7.25 -10.83
CA TYR A 117 -0.72 6.64 -12.08
C TYR A 117 0.49 6.17 -12.88
N THR A 118 0.31 5.07 -13.63
CA THR A 118 1.29 4.58 -14.62
C THR A 118 1.65 5.65 -15.65
N THR A 119 0.70 6.52 -15.98
CA THR A 119 0.86 7.66 -16.90
C THR A 119 1.88 8.69 -16.40
N GLU A 120 2.09 8.84 -15.09
CA GLU A 120 3.07 9.77 -14.52
C GLU A 120 4.53 9.38 -14.85
N LEU A 121 4.77 8.14 -15.29
CA LEU A 121 6.09 7.71 -15.76
C LEU A 121 6.54 8.47 -17.01
N VAL A 122 5.62 9.10 -17.74
CA VAL A 122 5.93 9.94 -18.89
C VAL A 122 6.87 11.09 -18.52
N HIS A 123 6.73 11.65 -17.32
CA HIS A 123 7.56 12.74 -16.81
C HIS A 123 9.05 12.36 -16.78
N PHE A 124 9.37 11.12 -16.36
CA PHE A 124 10.73 10.61 -16.37
C PHE A 124 11.31 10.56 -17.78
N ALA A 125 10.59 9.94 -18.71
CA ALA A 125 11.07 9.73 -20.07
C ALA A 125 11.20 11.05 -20.83
N GLN A 126 10.20 11.93 -20.71
CA GLN A 126 10.16 13.25 -21.31
C GLN A 126 11.35 14.09 -20.85
N TYR A 127 11.54 14.23 -19.54
CA TYR A 127 12.61 15.08 -19.02
C TYR A 127 13.99 14.44 -19.08
N ALA A 128 14.11 13.12 -19.13
CA ALA A 128 15.37 12.46 -19.48
C ALA A 128 15.83 12.84 -20.90
N LEU A 129 14.91 12.87 -21.87
CA LEU A 129 15.21 13.32 -23.22
C LEU A 129 15.62 14.80 -23.24
N ILE A 130 14.81 15.68 -22.61
CA ILE A 130 15.10 17.12 -22.55
C ILE A 130 16.45 17.39 -21.87
N GLY A 131 16.71 16.76 -20.72
CA GLY A 131 17.96 16.88 -19.99
C GLY A 131 19.19 16.41 -20.80
N ALA A 132 19.06 15.32 -21.55
CA ALA A 132 20.11 14.83 -22.43
C ALA A 132 20.40 15.81 -23.59
N LEU A 133 19.35 16.32 -24.25
CA LEU A 133 19.47 17.30 -25.34
C LEU A 133 20.09 18.62 -24.86
N LEU A 134 19.64 19.13 -23.72
CA LEU A 134 20.21 20.34 -23.11
C LEU A 134 21.67 20.13 -22.72
N SER A 135 22.06 18.94 -22.26
CA SER A 135 23.45 18.61 -21.97
C SER A 135 24.34 18.64 -23.22
N VAL A 136 23.82 18.21 -24.37
CA VAL A 136 24.52 18.31 -25.66
C VAL A 136 24.61 19.78 -26.11
N ALA A 137 23.51 20.53 -26.01
CA ALA A 137 23.42 21.91 -26.45
C ALA A 137 24.30 22.85 -25.62
N ILE A 138 24.30 22.69 -24.29
CA ILE A 138 24.93 23.61 -23.36
C ILE A 138 26.35 23.17 -23.05
N GLY A 139 27.30 23.83 -23.72
CA GLY A 139 28.72 23.62 -23.46
C GLY A 139 29.21 22.19 -23.73
N ARG A 140 28.48 21.40 -24.53
CA ARG A 140 28.79 19.99 -24.86
C ARG A 140 29.09 19.16 -23.61
N GLY A 141 28.20 19.19 -22.62
CA GLY A 141 28.32 18.41 -21.39
C GLY A 141 29.31 18.98 -20.36
N ARG A 142 29.94 20.13 -20.64
CA ARG A 142 30.79 20.82 -19.66
C ARG A 142 30.01 21.52 -18.56
N ARG A 143 28.73 21.85 -18.78
CA ARG A 143 27.87 22.57 -17.83
C ARG A 143 26.59 21.76 -17.48
N PRO A 144 26.71 20.57 -16.88
CA PRO A 144 25.56 19.72 -16.55
C PRO A 144 24.62 20.36 -15.53
N GLN A 145 25.15 21.09 -14.54
CA GLN A 145 24.33 21.80 -13.56
C GLN A 145 23.38 22.80 -14.23
N LEU A 146 23.89 23.55 -15.21
CA LEU A 146 23.07 24.52 -15.95
C LEU A 146 22.01 23.82 -16.82
N ALA A 147 22.38 22.72 -17.48
CA ALA A 147 21.43 21.92 -18.25
C ALA A 147 20.32 21.33 -17.36
N PHE A 148 20.69 20.82 -16.18
CA PHE A 148 19.75 20.29 -15.19
C PHE A 148 18.81 21.35 -14.63
N VAL A 149 19.34 22.51 -14.22
CA VAL A 149 18.51 23.61 -13.71
C VAL A 149 17.53 24.10 -14.76
N ILE A 150 17.97 24.27 -16.02
CA ILE A 150 17.08 24.66 -17.10
C ILE A 150 15.99 23.61 -17.33
N ALA A 151 16.35 22.32 -17.33
CA ALA A 151 15.38 21.24 -17.48
C ALA A 151 14.33 21.24 -16.34
N CYS A 152 14.75 21.43 -15.09
CA CYS A 152 13.83 21.52 -13.95
C CYS A 152 12.91 22.75 -14.04
N VAL A 153 13.42 23.90 -14.47
CA VAL A 153 12.62 25.11 -14.68
C VAL A 153 11.60 24.89 -15.79
N LEU A 154 12.00 24.25 -16.89
CA LEU A 154 11.08 23.86 -17.97
C LEU A 154 9.99 22.90 -17.45
N GLY A 155 10.34 21.95 -16.57
CA GLY A 155 9.41 21.06 -15.88
C GLY A 155 8.40 21.77 -15.00
N LEU A 156 8.82 22.82 -14.30
CA LEU A 156 7.91 23.64 -13.49
C LEU A 156 6.98 24.50 -14.36
N ILE A 157 7.48 24.99 -15.51
CA ILE A 157 6.66 25.75 -16.47
C ILE A 157 5.62 24.84 -17.13
N ASP A 158 6.01 23.61 -17.45
CA ASP A 158 5.14 22.56 -17.99
C ASP A 158 3.97 22.27 -17.04
N GLU A 159 4.26 22.01 -15.77
CA GLU A 159 3.24 21.81 -14.74
C GLU A 159 2.35 23.04 -14.53
N ALA A 160 2.94 24.24 -14.48
CA ALA A 160 2.16 25.48 -14.39
C ALA A 160 1.25 25.69 -15.61
N TRP A 161 1.70 25.28 -16.80
CA TRP A 161 0.89 25.35 -18.02
C TRP A 161 -0.25 24.32 -18.00
N GLN A 162 0.02 23.09 -17.56
CA GLN A 162 -1.01 22.06 -17.42
C GLN A 162 -2.10 22.50 -16.44
N HIS A 163 -1.72 22.97 -15.27
CA HIS A 163 -2.68 23.42 -14.26
C HIS A 163 -3.44 24.70 -14.67
N TYR A 164 -2.74 25.80 -14.99
CA TYR A 164 -3.39 27.09 -15.26
C TYR A 164 -3.85 27.25 -16.70
N GLY A 165 -3.09 26.75 -17.67
CA GLY A 165 -3.36 26.91 -19.09
C GLY A 165 -4.37 25.89 -19.60
N LEU A 166 -4.13 24.60 -19.36
CA LEU A 166 -4.99 23.53 -19.86
C LEU A 166 -6.25 23.37 -18.99
N HIS A 167 -6.10 23.00 -17.71
CA HIS A 167 -7.27 22.71 -16.86
C HIS A 167 -8.07 23.97 -16.50
N ALA A 168 -7.43 24.98 -15.92
CA ALA A 168 -8.15 26.15 -15.42
C ALA A 168 -8.69 27.06 -16.53
N TRP A 169 -7.93 27.26 -17.63
CA TRP A 169 -8.31 28.18 -18.70
C TRP A 169 -9.00 27.50 -19.89
N LEU A 170 -8.45 26.39 -20.40
CA LEU A 170 -8.99 25.74 -21.60
C LEU A 170 -10.18 24.81 -21.30
N LEU A 171 -10.12 24.06 -20.20
CA LEU A 171 -11.14 23.07 -19.82
C LEU A 171 -12.16 23.60 -18.79
N GLU A 172 -11.94 24.81 -18.25
CA GLU A 172 -12.74 25.45 -17.18
C GLU A 172 -12.87 24.58 -15.90
N GLU A 173 -11.98 23.63 -15.71
CA GLU A 173 -11.91 22.74 -14.55
C GLU A 173 -11.10 23.41 -13.43
N ARG A 174 -11.78 23.69 -12.31
CA ARG A 174 -11.15 24.33 -11.13
C ARG A 174 -10.92 23.39 -9.95
N THR A 175 -11.09 22.09 -10.18
CA THR A 175 -11.03 21.05 -9.13
C THR A 175 -9.64 20.47 -8.94
N HIS A 176 -8.74 20.62 -9.91
CA HIS A 176 -7.35 20.16 -9.80
C HIS A 176 -6.50 21.21 -9.07
N TYR A 177 -5.66 20.79 -8.12
CA TYR A 177 -4.61 21.61 -7.51
C TYR A 177 -3.32 21.48 -8.33
N LEU A 178 -2.33 22.37 -8.12
CA LEU A 178 -1.03 22.29 -8.78
C LEU A 178 -0.27 21.10 -8.20
N ASP A 179 0.02 20.09 -9.02
CA ASP A 179 0.65 18.86 -8.53
C ASP A 179 2.16 19.07 -8.44
N PHE A 180 2.67 19.25 -7.22
CA PHE A 180 4.11 19.44 -7.04
C PHE A 180 4.90 18.15 -7.20
N SER A 181 4.23 16.99 -7.33
CA SER A 181 4.84 15.70 -7.64
C SER A 181 5.52 15.73 -9.00
N ASP A 182 4.85 16.26 -10.02
CA ASP A 182 5.31 16.26 -11.41
C ASP A 182 6.61 17.04 -11.62
N PRO A 183 6.81 18.23 -11.02
CA PRO A 183 8.11 18.88 -10.98
C PRO A 183 9.26 18.02 -10.42
N PHE A 184 9.01 17.17 -9.41
CA PHE A 184 10.02 16.23 -8.93
C PHE A 184 10.25 15.08 -9.91
N LEU A 185 9.20 14.51 -10.49
CA LEU A 185 9.33 13.45 -11.51
C LEU A 185 10.09 13.96 -12.74
N ASN A 186 9.73 15.15 -13.23
CA ASN A 186 10.43 15.89 -14.28
C ASN A 186 11.90 16.13 -13.90
N GLY A 187 12.15 16.56 -12.66
CA GLY A 187 13.49 16.77 -12.13
C GLY A 187 14.33 15.49 -12.11
N ILE A 188 13.78 14.37 -11.63
CA ILE A 188 14.50 13.08 -11.59
C ILE A 188 14.74 12.56 -13.01
N GLY A 189 13.76 12.69 -13.90
CA GLY A 189 13.93 12.43 -15.33
C GLY A 189 15.08 13.26 -15.92
N ALA A 190 15.08 14.58 -15.69
CA ALA A 190 16.16 15.47 -16.12
C ALA A 190 17.52 15.06 -15.58
N PHE A 191 17.60 14.63 -14.31
CA PHE A 191 18.82 14.11 -13.72
C PHE A 191 19.29 12.84 -14.47
N ALA A 192 18.37 11.90 -14.71
CA ALA A 192 18.62 10.66 -15.45
C ALA A 192 19.03 10.90 -16.91
N GLY A 193 18.65 12.03 -17.51
CA GLY A 193 19.10 12.44 -18.84
C GLY A 193 20.46 13.16 -18.85
N VAL A 194 20.64 14.12 -17.96
CA VAL A 194 21.84 14.97 -17.87
C VAL A 194 23.05 14.15 -17.45
N LEU A 195 22.91 13.28 -16.46
CA LEU A 195 24.01 12.52 -15.89
C LEU A 195 24.74 11.64 -16.94
N PRO A 196 24.05 10.75 -17.70
CA PRO A 196 24.70 9.97 -18.76
C PRO A 196 25.19 10.83 -19.92
N ALA A 197 24.43 11.84 -20.36
CA ALA A 197 24.83 12.68 -21.49
C ALA A 197 26.11 13.49 -21.18
N ALA A 198 26.19 14.08 -19.99
CA ALA A 198 27.37 14.81 -19.53
C ALA A 198 28.56 13.86 -19.30
N SER A 199 28.32 12.68 -18.73
CA SER A 199 29.35 11.65 -18.56
C SER A 199 29.92 11.21 -19.91
N TRP A 200 29.06 10.94 -20.90
CA TRP A 200 29.45 10.55 -22.25
C TRP A 200 30.27 11.62 -22.98
N LEU A 201 29.85 12.89 -22.91
CA LEU A 201 30.54 13.98 -23.59
C LEU A 201 31.90 14.30 -22.96
N ARG A 202 32.05 14.09 -21.65
CA ARG A 202 33.32 14.25 -20.93
C ARG A 202 34.31 13.12 -21.22
N LEU A 203 33.84 11.90 -21.52
CA LEU A 203 34.66 10.76 -21.95
C LEU A 203 35.32 10.93 -23.34
N ARG A 204 35.23 12.12 -23.98
CA ARG A 204 35.82 12.41 -25.30
C ARG A 204 37.18 13.12 -25.25
N GLU A 205 37.62 13.66 -24.13
CA GLU A 205 38.97 14.26 -23.97
C GLU A 205 39.96 13.17 -23.54
N GLU A 206 41.22 13.15 -23.99
CA GLU A 206 42.12 11.98 -23.98
C GLU A 206 42.89 11.74 -22.65
N GLY A 207 43.13 10.46 -22.31
CA GLY A 207 43.84 9.99 -21.11
C GLY A 207 44.12 8.48 -21.21
N ALA A 208 45.06 7.94 -20.43
CA ALA A 208 45.58 6.57 -20.57
C ALA A 208 44.61 5.47 -20.04
N SER A 209 44.65 4.32 -20.73
CA SER A 209 43.66 3.22 -20.67
C SER A 209 43.83 2.24 -19.50
N GLN A 210 42.72 1.92 -18.82
CA GLN A 210 42.56 0.79 -17.90
C GLN A 210 41.46 -0.19 -18.37
N ILE A 211 41.45 -0.48 -19.67
CA ILE A 211 40.45 -1.28 -20.42
C ILE A 211 39.97 -2.57 -19.75
N ARG A 212 40.86 -3.25 -19.03
CA ARG A 212 40.60 -4.57 -18.44
C ARG A 212 39.57 -4.53 -17.31
N ILE A 213 39.61 -3.49 -16.47
CA ILE A 213 38.70 -3.35 -15.32
C ILE A 213 37.29 -2.99 -15.80
N VAL A 214 37.20 -2.13 -16.82
CA VAL A 214 35.92 -1.73 -17.44
C VAL A 214 35.24 -2.91 -18.12
N HIS A 215 35.99 -3.75 -18.85
CA HIS A 215 35.42 -4.94 -19.48
C HIS A 215 34.92 -5.97 -18.46
N VAL A 216 35.61 -6.14 -17.33
CA VAL A 216 35.17 -7.06 -16.27
C VAL A 216 33.92 -6.52 -15.56
N ALA A 217 33.89 -5.23 -15.21
CA ALA A 217 32.73 -4.59 -14.59
C ALA A 217 31.52 -4.55 -15.54
N ALA A 218 31.75 -4.30 -16.83
CA ALA A 218 30.75 -4.40 -17.90
C ALA A 218 30.15 -5.79 -18.01
N LEU A 219 31.00 -6.81 -18.07
CA LEU A 219 30.58 -8.20 -18.20
C LEU A 219 29.75 -8.61 -16.98
N ALA A 220 30.20 -8.25 -15.78
CA ALA A 220 29.46 -8.49 -14.54
C ALA A 220 28.10 -7.77 -14.52
N ALA A 221 28.06 -6.49 -14.89
CA ALA A 221 26.83 -5.72 -14.96
C ALA A 221 25.87 -6.26 -16.03
N SER A 222 26.36 -6.66 -17.21
CA SER A 222 25.54 -7.27 -18.25
C SER A 222 25.00 -8.64 -17.81
N VAL A 223 25.78 -9.46 -17.09
CA VAL A 223 25.27 -10.73 -16.56
C VAL A 223 24.15 -10.52 -15.53
N ILE A 224 24.19 -9.41 -14.77
CA ILE A 224 23.20 -9.08 -13.74
C ILE A 224 21.98 -8.34 -14.32
N LEU A 225 22.18 -7.39 -15.23
CA LEU A 225 21.16 -6.45 -15.71
C LEU A 225 20.52 -6.88 -17.04
N LEU A 226 21.20 -7.68 -17.87
CA LEU A 226 20.63 -8.14 -19.14
C LEU A 226 19.42 -9.06 -18.94
N PRO A 227 19.38 -9.96 -17.93
CA PRO A 227 18.15 -10.68 -17.58
C PRO A 227 17.03 -9.72 -17.19
N LEU A 228 17.31 -8.65 -16.41
CA LEU A 228 16.31 -7.66 -15.99
C LEU A 228 15.66 -6.88 -17.16
N LEU A 229 16.35 -6.74 -18.29
CA LEU A 229 15.82 -6.10 -19.50
C LEU A 229 14.97 -7.05 -20.36
N LEU A 230 15.12 -8.36 -20.17
CA LEU A 230 14.34 -9.41 -20.83
C LEU A 230 13.15 -9.86 -19.97
N VAL A 231 13.19 -9.50 -18.69
CA VAL A 231 12.13 -9.60 -17.71
C VAL A 231 11.13 -8.51 -18.06
N ASP A 232 9.88 -8.91 -18.30
CA ASP A 232 8.84 -7.99 -18.70
C ASP A 232 8.51 -7.00 -17.57
N PRO A 233 7.92 -5.83 -17.89
CA PRO A 233 7.58 -4.83 -16.88
C PRO A 233 6.77 -5.38 -15.69
N VAL A 234 5.99 -6.47 -15.88
CA VAL A 234 5.30 -7.23 -14.81
C VAL A 234 6.30 -7.74 -13.77
N THR A 235 7.28 -8.49 -14.24
CA THR A 235 8.17 -9.19 -13.35
C THR A 235 9.14 -8.20 -12.70
N LEU A 236 9.53 -7.14 -13.43
CA LEU A 236 10.34 -6.05 -12.89
C LEU A 236 9.56 -5.24 -11.83
N SER A 237 8.31 -4.86 -12.12
CA SER A 237 7.44 -4.15 -11.16
C SER A 237 7.18 -5.00 -9.92
N SER A 238 6.92 -6.31 -10.05
CA SER A 238 6.73 -7.22 -8.91
C SER A 238 7.91 -7.23 -7.93
N TRP A 239 9.14 -7.01 -8.40
CA TRP A 239 10.34 -6.92 -7.56
C TRP A 239 10.46 -5.56 -6.85
N PHE A 240 9.80 -4.52 -7.38
CA PHE A 240 9.69 -3.18 -6.77
C PHE A 240 8.36 -2.94 -6.04
N GLY A 241 7.41 -3.88 -6.10
CA GLY A 241 6.09 -3.85 -5.44
C GLY A 241 5.02 -4.57 -6.27
N SER A 242 4.13 -5.32 -5.62
CA SER A 242 3.10 -6.16 -6.26
C SER A 242 2.05 -5.36 -7.02
N TYR A 243 1.83 -5.67 -8.31
CA TYR A 243 0.74 -5.14 -9.11
C TYR A 243 0.07 -6.22 -9.96
N PRO A 244 -1.27 -6.20 -10.08
CA PRO A 244 -1.96 -6.84 -11.19
C PRO A 244 -1.55 -6.17 -12.50
N TYR A 245 -1.33 -6.96 -13.55
CA TYR A 245 -0.81 -6.47 -14.81
C TYR A 245 -1.86 -5.70 -15.62
N TYR A 246 -1.53 -4.49 -16.05
CA TYR A 246 -2.28 -3.68 -17.01
C TYR A 246 -1.35 -3.02 -18.04
N PRO A 247 -1.85 -2.65 -19.22
CA PRO A 247 -1.04 -1.96 -20.23
C PRO A 247 -0.50 -0.61 -19.69
N PHE A 248 0.75 -0.24 -20.00
CA PHE A 248 1.48 0.92 -19.46
C PHE A 248 0.74 2.25 -19.60
N TRP A 249 -0.03 2.42 -20.67
CA TRP A 249 -0.76 3.66 -20.96
C TRP A 249 -2.22 3.63 -20.52
N ASP A 250 -2.64 2.53 -19.90
CA ASP A 250 -3.94 2.45 -19.27
C ASP A 250 -3.87 3.12 -17.89
N GLU A 251 -4.85 3.96 -17.57
CA GLU A 251 -4.81 4.80 -16.36
C GLU A 251 -5.27 3.99 -15.16
N HIS A 252 -4.31 3.52 -14.36
CA HIS A 252 -4.59 2.63 -13.23
C HIS A 252 -4.05 3.24 -11.94
N THR A 253 -4.93 3.35 -10.95
CA THR A 253 -4.58 3.80 -9.60
C THR A 253 -3.61 2.84 -8.94
N ASN A 254 -2.55 3.39 -8.37
CA ASN A 254 -1.75 2.68 -7.39
C ASN A 254 -2.56 2.40 -6.13
N LEU A 255 -2.79 1.11 -5.87
CA LEU A 255 -3.38 0.65 -4.61
C LEU A 255 -2.38 0.72 -3.44
N LYS A 256 -1.28 1.46 -3.59
CA LYS A 256 -0.33 1.78 -2.52
C LYS A 256 -0.67 3.16 -1.93
N ALA A 257 -0.31 3.36 -0.68
CA ALA A 257 -0.31 4.69 -0.09
C ALA A 257 0.63 5.61 -0.89
N VAL A 258 0.07 6.66 -1.47
CA VAL A 258 0.79 7.69 -2.22
C VAL A 258 0.70 9.01 -1.50
N HIS A 259 1.77 9.79 -1.58
CA HIS A 259 1.82 11.13 -1.04
C HIS A 259 1.84 12.12 -2.20
N TRP A 260 0.75 12.85 -2.37
CA TRP A 260 0.73 14.01 -3.25
C TRP A 260 1.50 15.14 -2.61
N VAL A 261 2.58 15.55 -3.27
CA VAL A 261 3.38 16.65 -2.78
C VAL A 261 2.55 17.93 -2.88
N THR A 262 2.21 18.51 -1.73
CA THR A 262 1.45 19.75 -1.68
C THR A 262 2.36 20.94 -2.02
N PRO A 263 1.80 22.11 -2.36
CA PRO A 263 2.60 23.33 -2.51
C PRO A 263 3.41 23.69 -1.27
N GLN A 264 2.91 23.41 -0.05
CA GLN A 264 3.63 23.71 1.19
C GLN A 264 4.89 22.85 1.35
N GLU A 265 4.84 21.61 0.87
CA GLU A 265 5.97 20.68 0.89
C GLU A 265 6.91 20.90 -0.30
N GLY A 266 6.34 21.08 -1.49
CA GLY A 266 7.09 21.20 -2.75
C GLY A 266 7.94 22.47 -2.84
N ILE A 267 7.44 23.62 -2.37
CA ILE A 267 8.17 24.89 -2.37
C ILE A 267 9.52 24.81 -1.63
N PRO A 268 9.60 24.27 -0.40
CA PRO A 268 10.88 24.06 0.28
C PRO A 268 11.67 22.83 -0.22
N LEU A 269 11.01 21.75 -0.65
CA LEU A 269 11.71 20.56 -1.16
C LEU A 269 12.42 20.81 -2.49
N MET A 270 11.86 21.65 -3.37
CA MET A 270 12.42 21.85 -4.71
C MET A 270 13.82 22.50 -4.69
N PRO A 271 14.07 23.58 -3.91
CA PRO A 271 15.43 24.09 -3.69
C PRO A 271 16.36 23.06 -3.04
N ALA A 272 15.88 22.23 -2.10
CA ALA A 272 16.70 21.17 -1.49
C ALA A 272 17.12 20.13 -2.53
N PHE A 273 16.18 19.68 -3.37
CA PHE A 273 16.42 18.77 -4.47
C PHE A 273 17.44 19.34 -5.47
N LEU A 274 17.26 20.59 -5.90
CA LEU A 274 18.20 21.28 -6.79
C LEU A 274 19.61 21.40 -6.19
N LEU A 275 19.71 21.70 -4.88
CA LEU A 275 20.97 21.80 -4.17
C LEU A 275 21.69 20.45 -4.08
N VAL A 276 20.98 19.37 -3.74
CA VAL A 276 21.52 18.03 -3.60
C VAL A 276 21.97 17.48 -4.96
N VAL A 277 21.07 17.46 -5.95
CA VAL A 277 21.39 16.93 -7.29
C VAL A 277 22.40 17.82 -8.00
N GLY A 278 22.26 19.15 -7.91
CA GLY A 278 23.20 20.11 -8.49
C GLY A 278 24.61 19.96 -7.93
N SER A 279 24.76 19.71 -6.63
CA SER A 279 26.08 19.49 -6.00
C SER A 279 26.75 18.21 -6.49
N VAL A 280 25.98 17.16 -6.72
CA VAL A 280 26.49 15.87 -7.20
C VAL A 280 26.80 15.89 -8.70
N LEU A 281 26.10 16.73 -9.48
CA LEU A 281 26.40 17.02 -10.88
C LEU A 281 27.61 17.96 -11.10
N ASP A 282 28.17 18.55 -10.04
CA ASP A 282 29.33 19.45 -10.12
C ASP A 282 30.52 18.75 -10.80
N PRO A 283 31.08 19.30 -11.91
CA PRO A 283 32.25 18.73 -12.58
C PRO A 283 33.47 18.51 -11.68
N VAL A 284 33.64 19.37 -10.68
CA VAL A 284 34.86 19.56 -9.88
C VAL A 284 34.73 18.83 -8.55
N ARG A 285 33.67 19.11 -7.77
CA ARG A 285 33.55 18.60 -6.40
C ARG A 285 32.83 17.24 -6.31
N ARG A 286 31.89 16.96 -7.22
CA ARG A 286 31.17 15.68 -7.37
C ARG A 286 30.65 15.08 -6.05
N GLY A 287 30.15 15.94 -5.15
CA GLY A 287 29.79 15.53 -3.80
C GLY A 287 29.08 16.61 -3.01
N LEU A 288 28.46 16.21 -1.90
CA LEU A 288 27.69 17.09 -1.02
C LEU A 288 28.62 17.78 -0.03
N THR A 289 28.46 19.09 0.12
CA THR A 289 29.15 19.85 1.18
C THR A 289 28.33 19.81 2.47
N VAL A 290 28.98 20.00 3.63
CA VAL A 290 28.30 20.11 4.92
C VAL A 290 27.26 21.24 4.89
N THR A 291 27.58 22.35 4.23
CA THR A 291 26.65 23.48 4.05
C THR A 291 25.43 23.09 3.22
N THR A 292 25.63 22.38 2.09
CA THR A 292 24.52 21.86 1.27
C THR A 292 23.63 20.93 2.10
N LEU A 293 24.22 20.02 2.87
CA LEU A 293 23.49 19.10 3.74
C LEU A 293 22.70 19.84 4.81
N ALA A 294 23.31 20.83 5.48
CA ALA A 294 22.64 21.61 6.52
C ALA A 294 21.45 22.41 5.97
N ILE A 295 21.63 23.10 4.82
CA ILE A 295 20.53 23.85 4.18
C ILE A 295 19.44 22.90 3.71
N SER A 296 19.80 21.79 3.08
CA SER A 296 18.83 20.79 2.61
C SER A 296 18.08 20.17 3.79
N ALA A 297 18.74 19.89 4.92
CA ALA A 297 18.10 19.37 6.12
C ALA A 297 17.10 20.36 6.73
N VAL A 298 17.41 21.67 6.73
CA VAL A 298 16.47 22.70 7.17
C VAL A 298 15.26 22.78 6.24
N LEU A 299 15.49 22.80 4.92
CA LEU A 299 14.42 22.85 3.93
C LEU A 299 13.53 21.61 3.97
N ILE A 300 14.12 20.42 4.06
CA ILE A 300 13.40 19.16 4.25
C ILE A 300 12.64 19.18 5.59
N GLY A 301 13.22 19.71 6.66
CA GLY A 301 12.55 19.83 7.96
C GLY A 301 11.37 20.81 7.94
N VAL A 302 11.43 21.87 7.12
CA VAL A 302 10.29 22.78 6.89
C VAL A 302 9.21 22.12 6.04
N ALA A 303 9.61 21.30 5.07
CA ALA A 303 8.68 20.58 4.21
C ALA A 303 7.96 19.43 4.92
N ILE A 304 8.73 18.56 5.58
CA ILE A 304 8.25 17.42 6.34
C ILE A 304 7.82 17.91 7.73
N GLN A 305 6.82 18.78 7.75
CA GLN A 305 5.99 19.02 8.91
C GLN A 305 4.81 18.06 8.76
N PRO A 306 4.83 16.87 9.39
CA PRO A 306 3.75 15.92 9.23
C PRO A 306 2.44 16.55 9.74
N PHE A 307 1.51 16.81 8.82
CA PHE A 307 0.15 17.26 9.14
C PHE A 307 -0.54 16.29 10.13
N SER A 308 -0.18 15.00 10.08
CA SER A 308 -0.62 13.98 11.05
C SER A 308 -0.17 14.20 12.49
N ARG A 309 0.75 15.13 12.74
CA ARG A 309 1.24 15.45 14.10
C ARG A 309 0.67 16.75 14.68
N ILE A 310 -0.17 17.48 13.94
CA ILE A 310 -0.67 18.77 14.40
C ILE A 310 -2.10 18.70 14.95
N GLU A 311 -2.95 17.78 14.48
CA GLU A 311 -4.29 17.52 15.05
C GLU A 311 -4.84 16.28 14.35
N GLY A 312 -5.51 15.38 15.09
CA GLY A 312 -5.98 14.05 14.63
C GLY A 312 -6.27 13.98 13.13
N THR A 313 -5.34 13.39 12.37
CA THR A 313 -5.48 13.25 10.92
C THR A 313 -6.83 12.60 10.62
N PRO A 314 -7.62 13.18 9.70
CA PRO A 314 -8.90 12.61 9.33
C PRO A 314 -8.69 11.18 8.87
N VAL A 315 -9.63 10.31 9.25
CA VAL A 315 -9.63 8.92 8.83
C VAL A 315 -9.48 8.87 7.30
N HIS A 316 -8.42 8.23 6.81
CA HIS A 316 -8.23 8.04 5.36
C HIS A 316 -9.42 7.29 4.74
N GLU A 317 -10.08 6.47 5.56
CA GLU A 317 -11.21 5.64 5.19
C GLU A 317 -12.48 6.05 5.94
N GLN A 318 -13.65 5.88 5.32
CA GLN A 318 -14.91 6.08 6.05
C GLN A 318 -15.15 4.89 6.98
N VAL A 319 -15.00 5.11 8.29
CA VAL A 319 -15.22 4.11 9.34
C VAL A 319 -16.24 4.64 10.37
N PRO A 320 -16.94 3.75 11.09
CA PRO A 320 -17.81 4.17 12.19
C PRO A 320 -17.00 4.85 13.31
N VAL A 321 -17.60 5.89 13.89
CA VAL A 321 -17.03 6.65 15.01
C VAL A 321 -18.02 6.59 16.18
N ALA A 322 -17.51 6.31 17.38
CA ALA A 322 -18.33 6.26 18.59
C ALA A 322 -17.67 7.01 19.75
N SER A 323 -18.47 7.74 20.52
CA SER A 323 -18.03 8.31 21.80
C SER A 323 -18.08 7.23 22.89
N VAL A 324 -17.04 7.13 23.70
CA VAL A 324 -16.96 6.19 24.83
C VAL A 324 -16.94 6.95 26.15
N HIS A 325 -17.87 6.63 27.02
CA HIS A 325 -18.15 7.40 28.24
C HIS A 325 -17.27 6.96 29.40
N ARG A 326 -16.83 7.94 30.20
CA ARG A 326 -16.06 7.68 31.40
C ARG A 326 -16.95 7.21 32.55
N ILE A 327 -16.47 6.20 33.27
CA ILE A 327 -17.13 5.63 34.46
C ILE A 327 -16.21 5.64 35.67
N GLY A 328 -16.77 5.37 36.86
CA GLY A 328 -15.98 5.13 38.07
C GLY A 328 -15.29 3.77 38.04
N ASP A 329 -14.12 3.65 38.70
CA ASP A 329 -13.27 2.46 38.57
C ASP A 329 -13.92 1.16 39.08
N ALA A 330 -14.87 1.27 40.01
CA ALA A 330 -15.64 0.16 40.58
C ALA A 330 -17.05 -0.01 39.98
N ALA A 331 -17.33 0.64 38.84
CA ALA A 331 -18.67 0.64 38.24
C ALA A 331 -19.02 -0.65 37.49
N ILE A 332 -18.02 -1.42 37.04
CA ILE A 332 -18.17 -2.68 36.31
C ILE A 332 -17.50 -3.80 37.11
N ARG A 333 -18.19 -4.91 37.29
CA ARG A 333 -17.64 -6.16 37.83
C ARG A 333 -17.53 -7.15 36.67
N ILE A 334 -16.30 -7.55 36.33
CA ILE A 334 -16.06 -8.50 35.24
C ILE A 334 -16.56 -9.90 35.63
N ASP A 335 -17.80 -10.20 35.26
CA ASP A 335 -18.48 -11.48 35.48
C ASP A 335 -19.16 -12.02 34.22
N GLY A 336 -19.08 -11.27 33.11
CA GLY A 336 -19.60 -11.66 31.82
C GLY A 336 -21.04 -11.22 31.60
N MET A 337 -21.64 -10.45 32.52
CA MET A 337 -23.02 -9.97 32.41
C MET A 337 -23.06 -8.45 32.21
N GLY A 338 -23.77 -7.99 31.18
CA GLY A 338 -23.94 -6.55 30.91
C GLY A 338 -25.02 -5.85 31.73
N ASP A 339 -25.27 -6.29 32.97
CA ASP A 339 -26.45 -5.88 33.75
C ASP A 339 -26.23 -4.60 34.59
N GLU A 340 -24.99 -4.11 34.68
CA GLU A 340 -24.72 -2.90 35.46
C GLU A 340 -25.29 -1.63 34.81
N PRO A 341 -25.72 -0.64 35.63
CA PRO A 341 -26.26 0.62 35.13
C PRO A 341 -25.31 1.40 34.21
N ALA A 342 -23.99 1.19 34.33
CA ALA A 342 -22.99 1.82 33.47
C ALA A 342 -23.08 1.30 32.04
N TRP A 343 -23.26 -0.01 31.83
CA TRP A 343 -23.43 -0.58 30.49
C TRP A 343 -24.70 -0.09 29.80
N GLN A 344 -25.78 0.08 30.55
CA GLN A 344 -27.05 0.57 30.01
C GLN A 344 -26.98 2.02 29.49
N GLN A 345 -25.96 2.79 29.90
CA GLN A 345 -25.71 4.16 29.45
C GLN A 345 -24.69 4.24 28.31
N ALA A 346 -24.00 3.14 27.99
CA ALA A 346 -23.00 3.11 26.94
C ALA A 346 -23.65 3.13 25.56
N ASN A 347 -22.96 3.75 24.59
CA ASN A 347 -23.37 3.67 23.19
C ASN A 347 -23.27 2.23 22.70
N VAL A 348 -24.31 1.77 22.00
CA VAL A 348 -24.33 0.46 21.37
C VAL A 348 -23.63 0.55 20.01
N LEU A 349 -22.61 -0.29 19.83
CA LEU A 349 -21.85 -0.45 18.60
C LEU A 349 -22.39 -1.66 17.85
N GLY A 350 -22.98 -1.44 16.68
CA GLY A 350 -23.54 -2.51 15.85
C GLY A 350 -24.94 -2.20 15.30
N PRO A 351 -25.64 -3.20 14.74
CA PRO A 351 -25.23 -4.61 14.65
C PRO A 351 -23.95 -4.77 13.81
N PHE A 352 -23.18 -5.82 14.10
CA PHE A 352 -22.00 -6.12 13.29
C PHE A 352 -22.42 -6.61 11.90
N VAL A 353 -21.68 -6.18 10.88
CA VAL A 353 -21.89 -6.54 9.46
C VAL A 353 -20.85 -7.55 9.01
N ASP A 354 -21.05 -8.19 7.86
CA ASP A 354 -20.03 -9.08 7.29
C ASP A 354 -18.73 -8.30 6.99
N ASN A 355 -17.59 -8.85 7.43
CA ASN A 355 -16.31 -8.16 7.32
C ASN A 355 -15.85 -7.92 5.88
N VAL A 356 -16.24 -8.79 4.94
CA VAL A 356 -15.74 -8.77 3.56
C VAL A 356 -16.63 -7.90 2.67
N THR A 357 -17.94 -7.99 2.83
CA THR A 357 -18.93 -7.30 1.99
C THR A 357 -19.44 -6.00 2.60
N GLY A 358 -19.35 -5.85 3.93
CA GLY A 358 -19.95 -4.75 4.67
C GLY A 358 -21.48 -4.79 4.71
N LEU A 359 -22.10 -5.88 4.25
CA LEU A 359 -23.54 -6.07 4.23
C LEU A 359 -24.01 -6.90 5.43
N ASP A 360 -25.29 -6.79 5.77
CA ASP A 360 -25.94 -7.73 6.68
C ASP A 360 -25.91 -9.13 6.03
N ARG A 361 -25.30 -10.11 6.70
CA ARG A 361 -25.02 -11.46 6.15
C ARG A 361 -26.26 -12.35 5.95
N ALA A 362 -27.45 -11.75 5.86
CA ALA A 362 -28.73 -12.45 5.70
C ALA A 362 -28.96 -13.02 4.29
N ALA A 363 -28.16 -12.64 3.28
CA ALA A 363 -28.55 -12.84 1.88
C ALA A 363 -27.98 -14.11 1.20
N ASP A 364 -26.85 -14.64 1.66
CA ASP A 364 -26.08 -15.64 0.87
C ASP A 364 -26.30 -17.10 1.30
N CYS A 365 -27.03 -17.34 2.40
CA CYS A 365 -27.31 -18.68 2.90
C CYS A 365 -28.73 -19.12 2.57
N ALA A 366 -28.84 -20.01 1.59
CA ALA A 366 -30.06 -20.76 1.38
C ALA A 366 -30.25 -21.72 2.56
N HIS A 367 -31.35 -21.56 3.31
CA HIS A 367 -31.86 -22.47 4.35
C HIS A 367 -31.38 -22.27 5.79
N GLU A 368 -30.52 -21.30 6.10
CA GLU A 368 -30.17 -20.92 7.49
C GLU A 368 -30.66 -19.51 7.84
N GLN A 369 -30.93 -19.27 9.13
CA GLN A 369 -31.25 -17.91 9.59
C GLN A 369 -30.03 -17.00 9.38
N PRO A 370 -30.22 -15.69 9.14
CA PRO A 370 -29.12 -14.72 9.10
C PRO A 370 -28.21 -14.90 10.31
N LEU A 371 -26.89 -14.70 10.13
CA LEU A 371 -25.97 -14.68 11.27
C LEU A 371 -26.54 -13.78 12.37
N ALA A 372 -26.67 -14.36 13.56
CA ALA A 372 -27.35 -13.70 14.65
C ALA A 372 -26.58 -12.43 15.08
N ALA A 373 -27.32 -11.43 15.56
CA ALA A 373 -26.80 -10.08 15.69
C ALA A 373 -25.79 -9.99 16.85
N THR A 374 -24.62 -9.42 16.57
CA THR A 374 -23.64 -9.07 17.59
C THR A 374 -23.61 -7.57 17.80
N HIS A 375 -23.58 -7.14 19.05
CA HIS A 375 -23.40 -5.75 19.45
C HIS A 375 -22.27 -5.63 20.46
N ALA A 376 -21.67 -4.45 20.55
CA ALA A 376 -20.69 -4.15 21.56
C ALA A 376 -21.00 -2.85 22.30
N ARG A 377 -20.43 -2.68 23.49
CA ARG A 377 -20.44 -1.44 24.27
C ARG A 377 -19.04 -1.21 24.78
N VAL A 378 -18.61 0.04 24.79
CA VAL A 378 -17.25 0.42 25.22
C VAL A 378 -17.34 1.57 26.20
N LEU A 379 -16.66 1.40 27.34
CA LEU A 379 -16.55 2.36 28.43
C LEU A 379 -15.10 2.46 28.88
N TRP A 380 -14.76 3.49 29.65
CA TRP A 380 -13.40 3.64 30.18
C TRP A 380 -13.41 4.27 31.58
N SER A 381 -12.38 3.98 32.38
CA SER A 381 -12.19 4.56 33.72
C SER A 381 -10.78 5.14 33.88
N THR A 382 -10.40 5.52 35.09
CA THR A 382 -9.00 5.93 35.32
C THR A 382 -8.03 4.74 35.31
N GLU A 383 -8.54 3.51 35.38
CA GLU A 383 -7.74 2.29 35.48
C GLU A 383 -7.71 1.44 34.21
N ALA A 384 -8.80 1.42 33.42
CA ALA A 384 -8.94 0.49 32.30
C ALA A 384 -9.91 0.94 31.20
N LEU A 385 -9.77 0.29 30.03
CA LEU A 385 -10.79 0.20 29.00
C LEU A 385 -11.69 -1.01 29.29
N TYR A 386 -12.99 -0.86 29.13
CA TYR A 386 -13.98 -1.92 29.34
C TYR A 386 -14.74 -2.14 28.04
N ILE A 387 -14.86 -3.40 27.64
CA ILE A 387 -15.56 -3.81 26.42
C ILE A 387 -16.53 -4.93 26.79
N LEU A 388 -17.80 -4.75 26.43
CA LEU A 388 -18.85 -5.76 26.53
C LEU A 388 -19.28 -6.14 25.11
N LEU A 389 -19.35 -7.43 24.81
CA LEU A 389 -19.96 -7.95 23.59
C LEU A 389 -21.20 -8.77 23.96
N ASP A 390 -22.26 -8.54 23.21
CA ASP A 390 -23.53 -9.26 23.29
C ASP A 390 -23.68 -10.04 21.99
N VAL A 391 -23.39 -11.34 22.04
CA VAL A 391 -23.31 -12.24 20.89
C VAL A 391 -24.53 -13.12 20.91
N GLN A 392 -25.38 -13.02 19.89
CA GLN A 392 -26.41 -14.01 19.66
C GLN A 392 -25.80 -15.20 18.90
N ASP A 393 -26.07 -16.40 19.40
CA ASP A 393 -25.52 -17.62 18.84
C ASP A 393 -26.43 -18.82 19.15
N PRO A 394 -27.02 -19.46 18.13
CA PRO A 394 -27.84 -20.65 18.34
C PRO A 394 -27.02 -21.92 18.61
N ASP A 395 -25.69 -21.87 18.52
CA ASP A 395 -24.79 -22.99 18.73
C ASP A 395 -23.49 -22.54 19.42
N VAL A 396 -23.46 -22.54 20.76
CA VAL A 396 -22.28 -22.08 21.50
C VAL A 396 -21.36 -23.24 21.83
N TRP A 397 -20.15 -23.25 21.25
CA TRP A 397 -19.16 -24.29 21.45
C TRP A 397 -17.75 -23.77 21.72
N ALA A 398 -16.91 -24.65 22.26
CA ALA A 398 -15.50 -24.39 22.42
C ALA A 398 -14.69 -25.69 22.48
N ARG A 399 -13.41 -25.60 22.12
CA ARG A 399 -12.43 -26.63 22.43
C ARG A 399 -11.76 -26.35 23.77
N ASP A 400 -11.39 -27.41 24.48
CA ASP A 400 -10.56 -27.30 25.68
C ASP A 400 -9.11 -26.98 25.30
N LEU A 401 -8.84 -25.68 25.14
CA LEU A 401 -7.55 -25.14 24.76
C LEU A 401 -6.93 -24.39 25.93
N PRO A 402 -5.61 -24.49 26.14
CA PRO A 402 -4.91 -23.63 27.07
C PRO A 402 -4.88 -22.18 26.55
N ARG A 403 -4.67 -21.22 27.47
CA ARG A 403 -4.36 -19.82 27.14
C ARG A 403 -3.21 -19.77 26.11
N ASP A 404 -3.28 -18.81 25.18
CA ASP A 404 -2.31 -18.57 24.12
C ASP A 404 -2.17 -19.72 23.09
N SER A 405 -3.14 -20.63 23.05
CA SER A 405 -3.24 -21.61 21.97
C SER A 405 -3.62 -20.94 20.65
N THR A 406 -2.69 -20.90 19.70
CA THR A 406 -2.94 -20.32 18.35
C THR A 406 -4.08 -21.00 17.60
N THR A 407 -4.45 -22.21 18.01
CA THR A 407 -5.58 -22.97 17.48
C THR A 407 -6.92 -22.25 17.71
N LEU A 408 -7.04 -21.47 18.79
CA LEU A 408 -8.22 -20.66 19.10
C LEU A 408 -8.51 -19.59 18.03
N LEU A 409 -7.48 -19.09 17.35
CA LEU A 409 -7.61 -18.06 16.31
C LEU A 409 -8.38 -18.52 15.06
N ALA A 410 -8.61 -19.83 14.93
CA ALA A 410 -9.38 -20.47 13.87
C ALA A 410 -10.73 -21.03 14.36
N ASP A 411 -11.01 -20.94 15.66
CA ASP A 411 -12.30 -21.32 16.25
C ASP A 411 -13.27 -20.14 16.26
N GLU A 412 -14.52 -20.40 16.63
CA GLU A 412 -15.47 -19.35 16.92
C GLU A 412 -15.07 -18.54 18.16
N GLY A 413 -15.65 -17.34 18.28
CA GLY A 413 -15.40 -16.44 19.39
C GLY A 413 -15.24 -15.00 18.93
N ILE A 414 -14.73 -14.17 19.83
CA ILE A 414 -14.58 -12.74 19.60
C ILE A 414 -13.12 -12.36 19.42
N ARG A 415 -12.86 -11.35 18.59
CA ARG A 415 -11.52 -10.82 18.34
C ARG A 415 -11.55 -9.30 18.44
N LEU A 416 -10.67 -8.76 19.26
CA LEU A 416 -10.57 -7.34 19.54
C LEU A 416 -9.21 -6.85 19.11
N PHE A 417 -9.18 -5.69 18.45
CA PHE A 417 -7.94 -5.04 18.03
C PHE A 417 -7.89 -3.62 18.58
N VAL A 418 -6.81 -3.26 19.25
CA VAL A 418 -6.63 -1.93 19.86
C VAL A 418 -5.38 -1.28 19.26
N ASP A 419 -5.57 -0.20 18.53
CA ASP A 419 -4.48 0.69 18.07
C ASP A 419 -4.53 1.97 18.93
N ASP A 420 -3.62 2.02 19.91
CA ASP A 420 -3.55 3.02 21.00
C ASP A 420 -2.82 4.31 20.59
N GLY A 421 -2.87 4.66 19.30
CA GLY A 421 -2.32 5.90 18.76
C GLY A 421 -2.81 6.24 17.36
N GLY A 422 -3.59 5.34 16.74
CA GLY A 422 -4.11 5.49 15.38
C GLY A 422 -3.01 5.53 14.33
N ASP A 423 -1.82 4.97 14.62
CA ASP A 423 -0.67 5.08 13.74
C ASP A 423 -0.60 3.98 12.68
N GLU A 424 -1.51 2.99 12.76
CA GLU A 424 -1.62 1.86 11.83
C GLU A 424 -0.42 0.91 11.83
N VAL A 425 0.59 1.15 12.68
CA VAL A 425 1.84 0.39 12.70
C VAL A 425 1.80 -0.71 13.73
N LEU A 426 1.35 -0.40 14.95
CA LEU A 426 1.47 -1.32 16.08
C LEU A 426 0.15 -1.37 16.83
N PHE A 427 -0.42 -2.56 16.97
CA PHE A 427 -1.71 -2.74 17.61
C PHE A 427 -1.77 -4.07 18.36
N TYR A 428 -2.68 -4.15 19.32
CA TYR A 428 -2.90 -5.32 20.17
C TYR A 428 -4.06 -6.13 19.62
N GLU A 429 -3.96 -7.45 19.65
CA GLU A 429 -5.04 -8.38 19.35
C GLU A 429 -5.35 -9.20 20.60
N PHE A 430 -6.63 -9.26 20.97
CA PHE A 430 -7.16 -10.13 22.02
C PHE A 430 -8.26 -11.00 21.42
N SER A 431 -8.04 -12.31 21.38
CA SER A 431 -9.04 -13.28 20.91
C SER A 431 -9.55 -14.10 22.09
N LEU A 432 -10.86 -14.17 22.28
CA LEU A 432 -11.50 -14.83 23.42
C LEU A 432 -12.55 -15.83 22.93
N SER A 433 -12.45 -17.08 23.39
CA SER A 433 -13.44 -18.13 23.08
C SER A 433 -14.63 -18.10 24.04
N PRO A 434 -15.77 -18.75 23.68
CA PRO A 434 -16.90 -18.94 24.59
C PRO A 434 -16.56 -19.71 25.88
N ALA A 435 -15.48 -20.51 25.86
CA ALA A 435 -14.92 -21.17 27.05
C ALA A 435 -14.15 -20.23 28.00
N ASN A 436 -14.14 -18.91 27.72
CA ASN A 436 -13.37 -17.92 28.45
C ASN A 436 -11.84 -18.18 28.40
N THR A 437 -11.34 -18.74 27.30
CA THR A 437 -9.91 -18.88 27.02
C THR A 437 -9.45 -17.74 26.11
N MET A 438 -8.33 -17.09 26.46
CA MET A 438 -7.81 -15.95 25.70
C MET A 438 -6.49 -16.28 24.99
N VAL A 439 -6.28 -15.63 23.84
CA VAL A 439 -4.98 -15.47 23.17
C VAL A 439 -4.73 -13.97 23.03
N ASP A 440 -3.55 -13.51 23.42
CA ASP A 440 -3.12 -12.13 23.21
C ASP A 440 -1.87 -12.03 22.32
N VAL A 441 -1.88 -11.07 21.39
CA VAL A 441 -0.85 -10.94 20.36
C VAL A 441 -0.54 -9.47 20.13
N LEU A 442 0.74 -9.13 20.05
CA LEU A 442 1.17 -7.81 19.58
C LEU A 442 1.45 -7.86 18.07
N GLN A 443 0.76 -7.04 17.29
CA GLN A 443 0.82 -7.00 15.83
C GLN A 443 1.60 -5.78 15.35
N LEU A 444 2.58 -5.98 14.48
CA LEU A 444 3.32 -4.91 13.81
C LEU A 444 3.12 -5.00 12.31
N VAL A 445 2.77 -3.88 11.68
CA VAL A 445 2.72 -3.70 10.23
C VAL A 445 3.81 -2.70 9.85
N PRO A 446 5.04 -3.15 9.55
CA PRO A 446 6.19 -2.25 9.35
C PRO A 446 6.03 -1.27 8.19
N ALA A 447 5.18 -1.62 7.21
CA ALA A 447 4.95 -0.84 6.00
C ALA A 447 3.78 0.17 6.11
N ALA A 448 2.97 0.11 7.17
CA ALA A 448 1.67 0.79 7.23
C ALA A 448 1.69 2.31 6.98
N PRO A 449 2.68 3.12 7.41
CA PRO A 449 2.56 4.55 7.19
C PRO A 449 3.11 5.00 5.82
N LEU A 450 3.72 4.09 5.02
CA LEU A 450 4.41 4.44 3.75
C LEU A 450 3.96 3.59 2.55
N ASP A 451 3.40 2.40 2.78
CA ASP A 451 2.99 1.43 1.77
C ASP A 451 1.91 0.57 2.43
N PHE A 452 0.70 1.12 2.63
CA PHE A 452 -0.46 0.35 3.11
C PHE A 452 -0.83 -0.68 2.03
N ASN A 453 -0.03 -1.73 1.99
CA ASN A 453 -0.26 -2.91 1.21
C ASN A 453 -1.10 -3.84 2.11
N PRO A 454 -2.35 -4.17 1.73
CA PRO A 454 -3.16 -5.10 2.51
C PRO A 454 -2.52 -6.50 2.61
N TRP A 455 -1.52 -6.79 1.78
CA TRP A 455 -0.68 -8.00 1.80
C TRP A 455 0.66 -7.80 2.51
N SER A 456 0.89 -6.64 3.13
CA SER A 456 2.12 -6.39 3.90
C SER A 456 2.23 -7.45 4.99
N PRO A 457 3.36 -8.17 5.08
CA PRO A 457 3.52 -9.20 6.09
C PRO A 457 3.46 -8.56 7.47
N THR A 458 2.38 -8.84 8.20
CA THR A 458 2.28 -8.51 9.62
C THR A 458 3.25 -9.38 10.40
N MET A 459 4.02 -8.76 11.29
CA MET A 459 4.83 -9.47 12.26
C MET A 459 4.04 -9.60 13.56
N SER A 460 3.61 -10.82 13.85
CA SER A 460 2.83 -11.16 15.05
C SER A 460 3.75 -11.67 16.16
N TRP A 461 3.85 -10.94 17.27
CA TRP A 461 4.49 -11.41 18.50
C TRP A 461 3.48 -12.19 19.35
N ILE A 462 3.32 -13.47 19.02
CA ILE A 462 2.44 -14.42 19.75
C ILE A 462 2.93 -14.69 21.19
N ARG A 463 4.15 -14.27 21.54
CA ARG A 463 4.69 -14.33 22.92
C ARG A 463 4.46 -13.06 23.73
N PHE A 464 3.76 -12.09 23.17
CA PHE A 464 3.17 -11.05 23.99
C PHE A 464 2.25 -11.73 25.02
N ASP A 465 2.28 -11.26 26.25
CA ASP A 465 1.47 -11.80 27.34
C ASP A 465 0.92 -10.61 28.12
N ALA A 466 -0.41 -10.54 28.21
CA ALA A 466 -1.16 -9.53 28.94
C ALA A 466 -1.91 -10.18 30.11
N PRO A 467 -1.21 -10.62 31.17
CA PRO A 467 -1.83 -11.36 32.27
C PRO A 467 -2.78 -10.50 33.12
N GLU A 468 -2.69 -9.16 33.01
CA GLU A 468 -3.53 -8.25 33.79
C GLU A 468 -4.88 -7.96 33.15
N VAL A 469 -5.10 -8.39 31.90
CA VAL A 469 -6.43 -8.37 31.28
C VAL A 469 -7.34 -9.31 32.03
N SER A 470 -8.49 -8.80 32.47
CA SER A 470 -9.52 -9.59 33.14
C SER A 470 -10.69 -9.80 32.18
N HIS A 471 -11.18 -11.03 32.07
CA HIS A 471 -12.26 -11.36 31.15
C HIS A 471 -13.20 -12.42 31.73
N ALA A 472 -14.47 -12.35 31.35
CA ALA A 472 -15.49 -13.31 31.76
C ALA A 472 -16.53 -13.51 30.63
N ILE A 473 -17.06 -14.72 30.55
CA ILE A 473 -18.10 -15.11 29.60
C ILE A 473 -19.32 -15.60 30.39
N HIS A 474 -20.50 -15.11 30.02
CA HIS A 474 -21.77 -15.67 30.45
C HIS A 474 -22.52 -16.25 29.25
N VAL A 475 -22.74 -17.57 29.23
CA VAL A 475 -23.52 -18.25 28.18
C VAL A 475 -24.98 -18.35 28.59
N ASP A 476 -25.89 -17.87 27.74
CA ASP A 476 -27.34 -18.06 27.87
C ASP A 476 -27.73 -19.30 27.06
N GLY A 477 -27.73 -20.46 27.76
CA GLY A 477 -27.91 -21.77 27.16
C GLY A 477 -26.90 -22.76 27.71
N THR A 478 -26.25 -23.48 26.80
CA THR A 478 -25.20 -24.48 27.10
C THR A 478 -23.93 -24.17 26.32
N LEU A 479 -22.78 -24.38 26.95
CA LEU A 479 -21.49 -24.41 26.27
C LEU A 479 -21.16 -25.86 25.93
N GLU A 480 -21.09 -26.19 24.64
CA GLU A 480 -20.67 -27.51 24.18
C GLU A 480 -19.15 -27.61 24.04
N TRP A 481 -18.54 -28.60 24.70
CA TRP A 481 -17.12 -28.90 24.54
C TRP A 481 -16.92 -29.91 23.43
N VAL A 482 -16.17 -29.54 22.39
CA VAL A 482 -15.91 -30.40 21.22
C VAL A 482 -14.42 -30.56 20.95
N ASP A 483 -14.04 -31.59 20.21
CA ASP A 483 -12.68 -31.72 19.67
C ASP A 483 -12.54 -31.01 18.32
N SER A 484 -13.65 -30.80 17.59
CA SER A 484 -13.67 -30.10 16.30
C SER A 484 -15.02 -29.49 15.94
N ALA A 485 -15.01 -28.45 15.10
CA ALA A 485 -16.20 -27.84 14.51
C ALA A 485 -17.01 -28.76 13.56
N LEU A 486 -16.56 -30.00 13.33
CA LEU A 486 -17.29 -30.99 12.53
C LEU A 486 -18.18 -31.90 13.40
N GLU A 487 -18.06 -31.81 14.73
CA GLU A 487 -18.95 -32.54 15.63
C GLU A 487 -20.34 -31.94 15.61
N PRO A 488 -21.38 -32.79 15.55
CA PRO A 488 -22.72 -32.28 15.39
C PRO A 488 -23.24 -31.57 16.64
N VAL A 489 -24.05 -30.55 16.43
CA VAL A 489 -24.74 -29.81 17.50
C VAL A 489 -25.62 -30.78 18.28
N THR A 490 -25.52 -30.77 19.61
CA THR A 490 -26.40 -31.59 20.47
C THR A 490 -27.41 -30.78 21.28
N SER A 491 -27.14 -29.49 21.47
CA SER A 491 -28.01 -28.52 22.12
C SER A 491 -28.95 -27.83 21.14
N THR A 492 -30.10 -27.40 21.63
CA THR A 492 -31.06 -26.55 20.89
C THR A 492 -31.60 -25.41 21.75
N VAL A 493 -30.97 -25.18 22.91
CA VAL A 493 -31.43 -24.19 23.91
C VAL A 493 -30.59 -22.92 23.90
N ASP A 494 -29.55 -22.86 23.07
CA ASP A 494 -28.58 -21.77 23.07
C ASP A 494 -29.19 -20.52 22.43
N VAL A 495 -29.02 -19.40 23.13
CA VAL A 495 -29.43 -18.07 22.68
C VAL A 495 -28.21 -17.25 22.30
N GLY A 496 -27.10 -17.43 23.04
CA GLY A 496 -25.84 -16.77 22.79
C GLY A 496 -25.00 -16.62 24.05
N TYR A 497 -24.09 -15.64 24.04
CA TYR A 497 -23.24 -15.34 25.19
C TYR A 497 -22.89 -13.86 25.27
N GLN A 498 -22.58 -13.44 26.49
CA GLN A 498 -22.03 -12.12 26.79
C GLN A 498 -20.57 -12.26 27.20
N ALA A 499 -19.73 -11.36 26.67
CA ALA A 499 -18.31 -11.33 26.94
C ALA A 499 -17.93 -9.97 27.52
N GLU A 500 -17.36 -9.97 28.72
CA GLU A 500 -16.84 -8.78 29.37
C GLU A 500 -15.33 -8.83 29.47
N ILE A 501 -14.68 -7.75 29.05
CA ILE A 501 -13.22 -7.63 29.04
C ILE A 501 -12.82 -6.28 29.63
N ARG A 502 -11.90 -6.33 30.60
CA ARG A 502 -11.22 -5.18 31.18
C ARG A 502 -9.75 -5.22 30.76
N ILE A 503 -9.31 -4.18 30.05
CA ILE A 503 -7.93 -3.98 29.61
C ILE A 503 -7.32 -2.84 30.44
N PRO A 504 -6.51 -3.14 31.47
CA PRO A 504 -5.84 -2.11 32.25
C PRO A 504 -4.87 -1.32 31.40
N TRP A 505 -4.75 -0.01 31.66
CA TRP A 505 -3.87 0.87 30.87
C TRP A 505 -2.41 0.42 30.83
N GLN A 506 -1.93 -0.26 31.87
CA GLN A 506 -0.56 -0.78 31.93
C GLN A 506 -0.24 -1.80 30.82
N VAL A 507 -1.22 -2.56 30.33
CA VAL A 507 -1.05 -3.53 29.24
C VAL A 507 -0.61 -2.81 27.95
N LEU A 508 -1.19 -1.63 27.72
CA LEU A 508 -0.92 -0.79 26.54
C LEU A 508 0.40 0.01 26.67
N SER A 509 1.07 -0.04 27.82
CA SER A 509 2.35 0.67 28.00
C SER A 509 3.51 0.00 27.26
N ALA A 510 3.48 -1.33 27.10
CA ALA A 510 4.60 -2.14 26.61
C ALA A 510 4.84 -2.08 25.09
N GLY A 511 3.80 -1.78 24.31
CA GLY A 511 3.79 -1.80 22.83
C GLY A 511 3.55 -0.42 22.22
N SER A 512 3.60 0.64 23.01
CA SER A 512 3.29 1.98 22.52
C SER A 512 4.35 2.50 21.54
N SER A 513 3.94 2.90 20.34
CA SER A 513 4.78 3.52 19.31
C SER A 513 5.27 4.92 19.72
N PRO A 514 6.44 5.44 19.25
CA PRO A 514 6.91 6.79 19.55
C PRO A 514 6.09 7.94 18.92
N SER A 515 4.91 7.68 18.34
CA SER A 515 4.08 8.70 17.69
C SER A 515 3.53 9.71 18.70
N GLY A 516 3.33 10.97 18.28
CA GLY A 516 2.85 12.05 19.16
C GLY A 516 1.39 11.89 19.66
N ASN A 517 0.64 10.95 19.07
CA ASN A 517 -0.71 10.56 19.46
C ASN A 517 -0.75 9.23 20.22
N SER A 518 0.39 8.55 20.41
CA SER A 518 0.42 7.30 21.14
C SER A 518 0.09 7.52 22.62
N ALA A 519 -0.44 6.46 23.23
CA ALA A 519 -0.62 6.32 24.68
C ALA A 519 0.63 6.68 25.52
N ARG A 520 1.82 6.86 24.92
CA ARG A 520 3.00 7.41 25.63
C ARG A 520 2.81 8.84 26.11
N ALA A 521 1.91 9.63 25.52
CA ALA A 521 1.69 11.02 25.94
C ALA A 521 0.75 11.14 27.16
N ALA A 522 -0.22 10.23 27.34
CA ALA A 522 -1.10 10.14 28.50
C ALA A 522 -1.89 8.82 28.55
N LEU A 523 -1.63 8.00 29.58
CA LEU A 523 -2.51 6.93 30.04
C LEU A 523 -2.94 7.26 31.48
N PRO A 524 -4.25 7.29 31.81
CA PRO A 524 -5.40 7.11 30.92
C PRO A 524 -5.47 8.17 29.80
N PRO A 525 -6.21 7.89 28.70
CA PRO A 525 -6.42 8.84 27.62
C PRO A 525 -7.03 10.15 28.13
N ARG A 526 -6.74 11.26 27.43
CA ARG A 526 -7.43 12.52 27.68
C ARG A 526 -8.80 12.50 27.01
N PRO A 527 -9.80 13.20 27.56
CA PRO A 527 -11.02 13.49 26.82
C PRO A 527 -10.69 14.08 25.44
N ASP A 528 -11.49 13.72 24.44
CA ASP A 528 -11.34 14.02 23.01
C ASP A 528 -10.18 13.33 22.29
N GLN A 529 -9.38 12.52 22.99
CA GLN A 529 -8.45 11.61 22.32
C GLN A 529 -9.23 10.56 21.52
N GLN A 530 -8.69 10.19 20.36
CA GLN A 530 -9.28 9.18 19.49
C GLN A 530 -8.34 7.99 19.36
N TRP A 531 -8.87 6.79 19.55
CA TRP A 531 -8.19 5.52 19.30
C TRP A 531 -8.93 4.73 18.23
N ARG A 532 -8.24 3.72 17.70
CA ARG A 532 -8.81 2.79 16.76
C ARG A 532 -9.09 1.45 17.41
N LEU A 533 -10.29 0.93 17.13
CA LEU A 533 -10.83 -0.27 17.73
C LEU A 533 -11.46 -1.15 16.65
N GLY A 534 -10.90 -2.34 16.48
CA GLY A 534 -11.49 -3.42 15.69
C GLY A 534 -12.26 -4.37 16.61
N LEU A 535 -13.54 -4.61 16.32
CA LEU A 535 -14.39 -5.51 17.09
C LEU A 535 -15.00 -6.52 16.13
N TYR A 536 -14.75 -7.80 16.38
CA TYR A 536 -15.13 -8.87 15.48
C TYR A 536 -15.69 -10.08 16.21
N ARG A 537 -16.59 -10.82 15.56
CA ARG A 537 -17.08 -12.14 15.97
C ARG A 537 -16.86 -13.12 14.81
N MET A 538 -16.14 -14.20 15.08
CA MET A 538 -16.03 -15.33 14.16
C MET A 538 -17.12 -16.34 14.49
N GLU A 539 -17.98 -16.63 13.51
CA GLU A 539 -18.97 -17.70 13.61
C GLU A 539 -18.54 -18.92 12.79
N THR A 540 -18.61 -20.11 13.38
CA THR A 540 -18.30 -21.37 12.69
C THR A 540 -19.42 -22.39 12.93
N PRO A 541 -20.43 -22.45 12.03
CA PRO A 541 -21.57 -23.34 12.20
C PRO A 541 -21.16 -24.80 12.18
N ARG A 542 -21.69 -25.56 13.14
CA ARG A 542 -21.51 -27.01 13.21
C ARG A 542 -22.70 -27.77 12.61
N PRO A 543 -22.51 -29.01 12.15
CA PRO A 543 -23.59 -29.74 11.49
C PRO A 543 -24.67 -30.17 12.50
N VAL A 544 -25.95 -30.15 12.10
CA VAL A 544 -27.05 -30.60 12.98
C VAL A 544 -27.05 -32.13 13.19
N GLY A 545 -26.31 -32.87 12.37
CA GLY A 545 -26.18 -34.32 12.46
C GLY A 545 -24.85 -34.82 11.90
N PRO A 546 -24.52 -36.10 12.09
CA PRO A 546 -23.25 -36.66 11.62
C PRO A 546 -23.12 -36.51 10.11
N LEU A 547 -21.99 -35.98 9.66
CA LEU A 547 -21.70 -35.81 8.24
C LEU A 547 -21.50 -37.19 7.57
N PRO A 548 -22.07 -37.42 6.38
CA PRO A 548 -21.75 -38.60 5.60
C PRO A 548 -20.27 -38.58 5.19
N ALA A 549 -19.67 -39.75 5.01
CA ALA A 549 -18.27 -39.83 4.59
C ALA A 549 -18.05 -39.10 3.24
N TYR A 550 -19.01 -39.24 2.33
CA TYR A 550 -19.02 -38.55 1.04
C TYR A 550 -20.44 -38.16 0.63
N TYR A 551 -20.54 -37.09 -0.16
CA TYR A 551 -21.74 -36.65 -0.86
C TYR A 551 -21.57 -36.90 -2.36
N THR A 552 -22.60 -37.42 -3.01
CA THR A 552 -22.67 -37.38 -4.48
C THR A 552 -22.69 -35.92 -4.97
N PRO A 553 -22.28 -35.62 -6.21
CA PRO A 553 -22.32 -34.24 -6.73
C PRO A 553 -23.70 -33.58 -6.64
N ALA A 554 -24.78 -34.34 -6.84
CA ALA A 554 -26.14 -33.84 -6.72
C ALA A 554 -26.52 -33.50 -5.26
N GLU A 555 -26.11 -34.32 -4.29
CA GLU A 555 -26.34 -34.05 -2.88
C GLU A 555 -25.49 -32.86 -2.39
N ALA A 556 -24.24 -32.75 -2.83
CA ALA A 556 -23.36 -31.63 -2.52
C ALA A 556 -23.91 -30.31 -3.09
N GLN A 557 -24.42 -30.32 -4.32
CA GLN A 557 -25.12 -29.17 -4.92
C GLN A 557 -26.34 -28.76 -4.11
N ALA A 558 -27.17 -29.72 -3.70
CA ALA A 558 -28.35 -29.46 -2.89
C ALA A 558 -27.97 -28.90 -1.50
N GLN A 559 -26.93 -29.46 -0.87
CA GLN A 559 -26.45 -29.02 0.45
C GLN A 559 -25.94 -27.58 0.44
N LEU A 560 -25.31 -27.15 -0.65
CA LEU A 560 -24.77 -25.79 -0.80
C LEU A 560 -25.74 -24.82 -1.50
N GLY A 561 -26.92 -25.28 -1.91
CA GLY A 561 -27.89 -24.47 -2.68
C GLY A 561 -27.38 -24.02 -4.06
N LEU A 562 -26.47 -24.78 -4.68
CA LEU A 562 -25.78 -24.39 -5.91
C LEU A 562 -26.48 -24.91 -7.17
N THR A 563 -26.44 -24.10 -8.23
CA THR A 563 -26.77 -24.58 -9.59
C THR A 563 -25.64 -25.47 -10.13
N PRO A 564 -25.90 -26.35 -11.12
CA PRO A 564 -24.86 -27.20 -11.70
C PRO A 564 -23.66 -26.43 -12.24
N ALA A 565 -23.89 -25.27 -12.88
CA ALA A 565 -22.80 -24.41 -13.39
C ALA A 565 -21.96 -23.82 -12.24
N ALA A 566 -22.62 -23.27 -11.21
CA ALA A 566 -21.91 -22.71 -10.05
C ALA A 566 -21.13 -23.76 -9.25
N TRP A 567 -21.58 -25.02 -9.28
CA TRP A 567 -20.84 -26.14 -8.71
C TRP A 567 -19.57 -26.48 -9.48
N GLU A 568 -19.63 -26.52 -10.82
CA GLU A 568 -18.44 -26.74 -11.66
C GLU A 568 -17.40 -25.64 -11.46
N ASP A 569 -17.85 -24.38 -11.41
CA ASP A 569 -16.98 -23.23 -11.12
C ASP A 569 -16.32 -23.36 -9.75
N LEU A 570 -17.09 -23.71 -8.70
CA LEU A 570 -16.57 -23.91 -7.35
C LEU A 570 -15.53 -25.03 -7.30
N VAL A 571 -15.81 -26.18 -7.92
CA VAL A 571 -14.89 -27.34 -7.95
C VAL A 571 -13.58 -26.94 -8.62
N HIS A 572 -13.64 -26.18 -9.71
CA HIS A 572 -12.46 -25.66 -10.40
C HIS A 572 -11.70 -24.63 -9.55
N GLU A 573 -12.38 -23.63 -8.99
CA GLU A 573 -11.79 -22.58 -8.15
C GLU A 573 -11.07 -23.17 -6.94
N ARG A 574 -11.70 -24.14 -6.26
CA ARG A 574 -11.13 -24.80 -5.09
C ARG A 574 -10.17 -25.93 -5.43
N SER A 575 -9.98 -26.24 -6.71
CA SER A 575 -9.15 -27.37 -7.18
C SER A 575 -9.51 -28.69 -6.49
N TRP A 576 -10.81 -28.92 -6.29
CA TRP A 576 -11.32 -30.11 -5.62
C TRP A 576 -11.14 -31.35 -6.49
N GLN A 577 -10.45 -32.36 -5.95
CA GLN A 577 -10.36 -33.68 -6.58
C GLN A 577 -11.53 -34.52 -6.09
N LEU A 578 -12.57 -34.61 -6.90
CA LEU A 578 -13.74 -35.43 -6.61
C LEU A 578 -13.47 -36.88 -7.03
N ASP A 579 -13.85 -37.84 -6.20
CA ASP A 579 -13.84 -39.25 -6.57
C ASP A 579 -15.03 -39.54 -7.48
N GLU A 580 -14.80 -40.15 -8.64
CA GLU A 580 -15.88 -40.54 -9.58
C GLU A 580 -16.83 -41.58 -8.96
N GLU A 581 -16.37 -42.38 -7.99
CA GLU A 581 -17.14 -43.45 -7.35
C GLU A 581 -17.81 -43.01 -6.04
N HIS A 582 -17.19 -42.10 -5.29
CA HIS A 582 -17.65 -41.69 -3.95
C HIS A 582 -18.10 -40.22 -3.85
N GLY A 583 -17.70 -39.33 -4.75
CA GLY A 583 -18.06 -37.91 -4.72
C GLY A 583 -17.16 -37.04 -3.83
N ALA A 584 -17.72 -36.00 -3.19
CA ALA A 584 -16.99 -35.04 -2.36
C ALA A 584 -17.00 -35.44 -0.88
N PRO A 585 -15.87 -35.39 -0.14
CA PRO A 585 -15.86 -35.69 1.30
C PRO A 585 -16.84 -34.81 2.09
N GLY A 586 -17.57 -35.40 3.04
CA GLY A 586 -18.57 -34.66 3.81
C GLY A 586 -18.01 -33.46 4.59
N SER A 587 -16.82 -33.63 5.17
CA SER A 587 -16.10 -32.55 5.85
C SER A 587 -15.71 -31.40 4.92
N GLN A 588 -15.43 -31.70 3.65
CA GLN A 588 -15.06 -30.71 2.64
C GLN A 588 -16.28 -29.89 2.20
N ILE A 589 -17.43 -30.55 2.02
CA ILE A 589 -18.71 -29.88 1.76
C ILE A 589 -19.11 -29.01 2.94
N TRP A 590 -19.00 -29.52 4.17
CA TRP A 590 -19.32 -28.75 5.37
C TRP A 590 -18.38 -27.56 5.57
N ALA A 591 -17.08 -27.70 5.27
CA ALA A 591 -16.14 -26.58 5.34
C ALA A 591 -16.51 -25.46 4.34
N GLU A 592 -17.03 -25.78 3.17
CA GLU A 592 -17.55 -24.77 2.23
C GLU A 592 -18.87 -24.16 2.73
N HIS A 593 -19.74 -24.96 3.34
CA HIS A 593 -20.96 -24.47 3.97
C HIS A 593 -20.64 -23.48 5.11
N ALA A 594 -19.76 -23.85 6.05
CA ALA A 594 -19.31 -22.98 7.14
C ALA A 594 -18.59 -21.72 6.63
N ARG A 595 -17.90 -21.78 5.49
CA ARG A 595 -17.29 -20.58 4.87
C ARG A 595 -18.35 -19.60 4.33
N ARG A 596 -19.48 -20.12 3.82
CA ARG A 596 -20.57 -19.31 3.26
C ARG A 596 -21.48 -18.76 4.36
N CYS A 597 -21.83 -19.63 5.31
CA CYS A 597 -22.85 -19.35 6.33
C CYS A 597 -22.31 -18.96 7.68
N GLY A 598 -21.13 -19.44 8.03
CA GLY A 598 -20.34 -18.84 9.08
C GLY A 598 -19.62 -17.59 8.57
N GLY A 599 -18.76 -17.09 9.44
CA GLY A 599 -17.73 -16.15 9.09
C GLY A 599 -17.67 -14.95 10.02
N LEU A 600 -16.91 -13.97 9.56
CA LEU A 600 -16.46 -12.87 10.38
C LEU A 600 -17.44 -11.70 10.31
N GLN A 601 -18.09 -11.39 11.43
CA GLN A 601 -18.85 -10.17 11.63
C GLN A 601 -17.95 -9.09 12.25
N ALA A 602 -18.16 -7.84 11.88
CA ALA A 602 -17.35 -6.69 12.32
C ALA A 602 -18.23 -5.48 12.66
N TRP A 603 -17.87 -4.74 13.71
CA TRP A 603 -18.39 -3.38 13.91
C TRP A 603 -17.93 -2.44 12.80
N SER A 604 -16.66 -2.56 12.41
CA SER A 604 -16.03 -1.82 11.31
C SER A 604 -15.38 -2.84 10.35
N PRO A 605 -16.02 -3.16 9.22
CA PRO A 605 -15.49 -4.13 8.27
C PRO A 605 -14.17 -3.67 7.65
N THR A 606 -13.22 -4.60 7.49
CA THR A 606 -11.93 -4.33 6.84
C THR A 606 -11.94 -4.61 5.35
N PHE A 607 -13.01 -5.23 4.83
CA PHE A 607 -13.19 -5.70 3.45
C PHE A 607 -12.15 -6.73 2.98
N HIS A 608 -11.26 -7.16 3.89
CA HIS A 608 -10.11 -8.03 3.63
C HIS A 608 -9.73 -8.82 4.91
N ASP A 609 -8.43 -9.01 5.17
CA ASP A 609 -7.92 -9.58 6.43
C ASP A 609 -8.25 -8.66 7.62
N LEU A 610 -8.28 -9.21 8.83
CA LEU A 610 -8.49 -8.50 10.09
C LEU A 610 -7.41 -7.47 10.42
N ARG A 611 -6.20 -7.67 9.89
CA ARG A 611 -5.00 -6.88 10.24
C ARG A 611 -4.87 -5.61 9.38
N GLN A 612 -5.96 -4.86 9.26
CA GLN A 612 -6.05 -3.62 8.49
C GLN A 612 -6.40 -2.44 9.42
N PRO A 613 -5.46 -1.95 10.24
CA PRO A 613 -5.76 -0.95 11.27
C PRO A 613 -6.32 0.36 10.71
N ALA A 614 -6.04 0.70 9.45
CA ALA A 614 -6.66 1.84 8.78
C ALA A 614 -8.21 1.79 8.75
N ARG A 615 -8.78 0.58 8.76
CA ARG A 615 -10.22 0.29 8.69
C ARG A 615 -10.86 0.04 10.05
N PHE A 616 -10.11 0.10 11.15
CA PHE A 616 -10.70 -0.02 12.48
C PHE A 616 -11.60 1.17 12.77
N GLY A 617 -12.70 0.93 13.49
CA GLY A 617 -13.59 1.99 13.91
C GLY A 617 -12.90 2.93 14.88
N VAL A 618 -13.38 4.16 15.01
CA VAL A 618 -12.78 5.16 15.90
C VAL A 618 -13.59 5.28 17.17
N ILE A 619 -12.92 5.18 18.32
CA ILE A 619 -13.50 5.54 19.61
C ILE A 619 -12.95 6.89 20.06
N GLN A 620 -13.84 7.79 20.47
CA GLN A 620 -13.48 9.09 21.06
C GLN A 620 -13.79 9.07 22.55
N PHE A 621 -12.77 9.32 23.38
CA PHE A 621 -12.91 9.33 24.83
C PHE A 621 -13.69 10.57 25.30
N SER A 622 -14.79 10.37 26.04
CA SER A 622 -15.61 11.46 26.62
C SER A 622 -15.68 11.36 28.14
N ASP A 623 -15.62 12.51 28.82
CA ASP A 623 -15.87 12.66 30.26
C ASP A 623 -17.37 12.71 30.61
N ARG A 624 -18.25 12.87 29.62
CA ARG A 624 -19.71 12.96 29.76
C ARG A 624 -20.38 11.80 29.10
#